data_AF-A0A2N2PF33-F1
#
_entry.id   AF-A0A2N2PF33-F1
#
_cell.length_a   1.000
_cell.length_b   1.000
_cell.length_c   1.000
_cell.angle_alpha   90.00
_cell.angle_beta   90.00
_cell.angle_gamma   90.00
#
_symmetry.space_group_name_H-M   'P 1'
#
loop_
_entity.id
_entity.type
_entity.pdbx_description
1 polymer ?
#
loop_
_entity_poly.entity_id
_entity_poly.type
_entity_poly.pdbx_seq_one_letter_code
_entity_poly.pdbx_strand_id
1 'polypeptide(L)'
;MTEHLTTYSADEMREYLEAHAAQLAERHQGIEVHALYREIYASFAQRTAQHDTVLVAPVEAVLVLVFIPSAFAGAHAMEIQRQAEEKALALLAPADTPLAMELVSMQDDPPAIEGKCRLDQWADEEFLTLLDDREATIVAYFDGGSFFQETLRPHLEKRGFELIDSYTEALEQGFVRVRHSATSSTIFQVPWVRWVREMVSGGFDLVFLMACLAVYLQKLEQAAIQNT
;
A
#
# COMPACT_ATOMS: atom_id res chain seq x y z
N MET A 1 20.69 10.48 -19.91
CA MET A 1 20.36 9.18 -20.52
C MET A 1 19.65 8.36 -19.47
N THR A 2 18.44 7.94 -19.81
CA THR A 2 17.39 7.40 -18.93
C THR A 2 17.18 5.91 -19.25
N GLU A 3 18.22 5.22 -19.73
CA GLU A 3 18.12 3.91 -20.40
C GLU A 3 17.73 2.77 -19.46
N HIS A 4 17.76 3.01 -18.14
CA HIS A 4 17.46 2.01 -17.11
C HIS A 4 16.14 2.28 -16.37
N LEU A 5 15.31 3.21 -16.83
CA LEU A 5 14.04 3.53 -16.19
C LEU A 5 12.88 3.34 -17.18
N THR A 6 11.99 2.41 -16.87
CA THR A 6 10.72 2.22 -17.58
C THR A 6 9.58 2.68 -16.69
N THR A 7 8.75 3.59 -17.20
CA THR A 7 7.58 4.10 -16.50
C THR A 7 6.33 3.68 -17.26
N TYR A 8 5.43 3.00 -16.56
CA TYR A 8 4.12 2.65 -17.07
C TYR A 8 3.15 3.82 -16.92
N SER A 9 2.26 3.98 -17.89
CA SER A 9 1.10 4.85 -17.77
C SER A 9 -0.01 4.20 -16.95
N ALA A 10 -0.91 5.03 -16.41
CA ALA A 10 -2.09 4.55 -15.69
C ALA A 10 -3.00 3.69 -16.59
N ASP A 11 -3.10 4.01 -17.89
CA ASP A 11 -3.91 3.24 -18.83
C ASP A 11 -3.31 1.85 -19.09
N GLU A 12 -1.99 1.74 -19.28
CA GLU A 12 -1.30 0.45 -19.45
C GLU A 12 -1.46 -0.43 -18.21
N MET A 13 -1.32 0.15 -17.01
CA MET A 13 -1.50 -0.60 -15.78
C MET A 13 -2.95 -1.01 -15.55
N ARG A 14 -3.91 -0.14 -15.85
CA ARG A 14 -5.34 -0.46 -15.76
C ARG A 14 -5.68 -1.66 -16.66
N GLU A 15 -5.24 -1.66 -17.91
CA GLU A 15 -5.48 -2.78 -18.83
C GLU A 15 -4.84 -4.09 -18.32
N TYR A 16 -3.62 -4.01 -17.79
CA TYR A 16 -2.93 -5.15 -17.19
C TYR A 16 -3.69 -5.71 -15.98
N LEU A 17 -4.12 -4.83 -15.08
CA LEU A 17 -4.85 -5.17 -13.85
C LEU A 17 -6.23 -5.73 -14.15
N GLU A 18 -6.99 -5.16 -15.10
CA GLU A 18 -8.32 -5.64 -15.49
C GLU A 18 -8.24 -7.06 -16.07
N ALA A 19 -7.25 -7.35 -16.91
CA ALA A 19 -7.03 -8.67 -17.46
C ALA A 19 -6.68 -9.71 -16.37
N HIS A 20 -5.90 -9.30 -15.36
CA HIS A 20 -5.49 -10.17 -14.25
C HIS A 20 -6.62 -10.38 -13.22
N ALA A 21 -7.40 -9.35 -12.91
CA ALA A 21 -8.53 -9.42 -12.00
C ALA A 21 -9.58 -10.46 -12.44
N ALA A 22 -9.86 -10.54 -13.75
CA ALA A 22 -10.76 -11.54 -14.30
C ALA A 22 -10.26 -12.97 -14.03
N GLN A 23 -8.95 -13.22 -14.16
CA GLN A 23 -8.35 -14.53 -13.91
C GLN A 23 -8.37 -14.89 -12.42
N LEU A 24 -8.11 -13.92 -11.54
CA LEU A 24 -8.19 -14.13 -10.09
C LEU A 24 -9.60 -14.48 -9.64
N ALA A 25 -10.61 -13.80 -10.17
CA ALA A 25 -12.01 -14.05 -9.86
C ALA A 25 -12.48 -15.47 -10.28
N GLU A 26 -11.87 -16.07 -11.31
CA GLU A 26 -12.16 -17.45 -11.72
C GLU A 26 -11.49 -18.50 -10.83
N ARG A 27 -10.34 -18.17 -10.22
CA ARG A 27 -9.48 -19.12 -9.48
C ARG A 27 -9.65 -19.06 -7.97
N HIS A 28 -10.08 -17.92 -7.44
CA HIS A 28 -10.10 -17.66 -6.01
C HIS A 28 -11.49 -17.26 -5.49
N GLN A 29 -11.65 -17.33 -4.17
CA GLN A 29 -12.86 -16.91 -3.47
C GLN A 29 -12.50 -16.11 -2.22
N GLY A 30 -13.45 -15.30 -1.74
CA GLY A 30 -13.26 -14.47 -0.55
C GLY A 30 -12.22 -13.38 -0.78
N ILE A 31 -11.41 -13.07 0.22
CA ILE A 31 -10.46 -11.95 0.18
C ILE A 31 -9.35 -12.11 -0.89
N GLU A 32 -9.08 -13.34 -1.32
CA GLU A 32 -8.02 -13.63 -2.31
C GLU A 32 -8.33 -13.11 -3.72
N VAL A 33 -9.61 -12.84 -4.03
CA VAL A 33 -9.98 -12.22 -5.33
C VAL A 33 -9.44 -10.80 -5.46
N HIS A 34 -9.09 -10.18 -4.33
CA HIS A 34 -8.52 -8.84 -4.25
C HIS A 34 -6.99 -8.85 -4.20
N ALA A 35 -6.32 -10.01 -4.23
CA ALA A 35 -4.87 -10.14 -4.15
C ALA A 35 -4.14 -9.78 -5.46
N LEU A 36 -4.55 -8.66 -6.06
CA LEU A 36 -4.26 -8.26 -7.44
C LEU A 36 -2.79 -7.95 -7.70
N TYR A 37 -2.05 -7.48 -6.70
CA TYR A 37 -0.67 -7.04 -6.88
C TYR A 37 0.36 -8.17 -6.76
N ARG A 38 -0.03 -9.34 -6.29
CA ARG A 38 0.92 -10.47 -6.08
C ARG A 38 1.61 -10.89 -7.38
N GLU A 39 0.86 -11.03 -8.47
CA GLU A 39 1.44 -11.37 -9.78
C GLU A 39 2.30 -10.22 -10.32
N ILE A 40 1.89 -8.98 -10.11
CA ILE A 40 2.70 -7.81 -10.48
C ILE A 40 4.02 -7.83 -9.73
N TYR A 41 4.02 -8.10 -8.42
CA TYR A 41 5.24 -8.15 -7.63
C TYR A 41 6.23 -9.15 -8.19
N ALA A 42 5.80 -10.40 -8.41
CA ALA A 42 6.68 -11.45 -8.94
C ALA A 42 7.16 -11.13 -10.37
N SER A 43 6.23 -10.81 -11.28
CA SER A 43 6.53 -10.56 -12.69
C SER A 43 7.44 -9.34 -12.89
N PHE A 44 7.18 -8.24 -12.19
CA PHE A 44 7.97 -7.03 -12.33
C PHE A 44 9.31 -7.13 -11.61
N ALA A 45 9.38 -7.80 -10.45
CA ALA A 45 10.66 -8.07 -9.79
C ALA A 45 11.59 -8.92 -10.68
N GLN A 46 11.06 -10.00 -11.28
CA GLN A 46 11.82 -10.83 -12.23
C GLN A 46 12.33 -10.00 -13.42
N ARG A 47 11.46 -9.19 -14.04
CA ARG A 47 11.85 -8.35 -15.18
C ARG A 47 12.87 -7.28 -14.81
N THR A 48 12.73 -6.69 -13.63
CA THR A 48 13.68 -5.72 -13.09
C THR A 48 15.05 -6.37 -12.89
N ALA A 49 15.11 -7.56 -12.27
CA ALA A 49 16.35 -8.29 -12.04
C ALA A 49 16.99 -8.80 -13.34
N GLN A 50 16.20 -9.31 -14.30
CA GLN A 50 16.73 -9.88 -15.55
C GLN A 50 17.27 -8.83 -16.54
N HIS A 51 16.76 -7.60 -16.49
CA HIS A 51 17.07 -6.56 -17.46
C HIS A 51 17.78 -5.34 -16.86
N ASP A 52 18.17 -5.39 -15.59
CA ASP A 52 18.79 -4.27 -14.87
C ASP A 52 18.05 -2.95 -15.11
N THR A 53 16.72 -3.01 -14.99
CA THR A 53 15.81 -1.90 -15.28
C THR A 53 14.94 -1.58 -14.07
N VAL A 54 14.90 -0.30 -13.70
CA VAL A 54 13.91 0.22 -12.77
C VAL A 54 12.56 0.31 -13.43
N LEU A 55 11.53 -0.23 -12.77
CA LEU A 55 10.15 -0.12 -13.22
C LEU A 55 9.38 0.79 -12.26
N VAL A 56 8.59 1.73 -12.80
CA VAL A 56 7.66 2.58 -12.05
C VAL A 56 6.25 2.33 -12.58
N ALA A 57 5.37 1.83 -11.72
CA ALA A 57 4.05 1.35 -12.10
C ALA A 57 2.93 1.97 -11.24
N PRO A 58 2.11 2.89 -11.78
CA PRO A 58 0.93 3.38 -11.09
C PRO A 58 -0.18 2.31 -11.13
N VAL A 59 -0.37 1.60 -10.02
CA VAL A 59 -1.33 0.48 -9.95
C VAL A 59 -2.71 0.91 -9.48
N GLU A 60 -2.80 2.03 -8.75
CA GLU A 60 -4.05 2.68 -8.38
C GLU A 60 -3.86 4.19 -8.41
N ALA A 61 -4.96 4.94 -8.37
CA ALA A 61 -4.93 6.40 -8.25
C ALA A 61 -4.10 6.89 -7.04
N VAL A 62 -4.03 6.10 -5.96
CA VAL A 62 -3.33 6.43 -4.71
C VAL A 62 -2.10 5.57 -4.46
N LEU A 63 -1.66 4.74 -5.42
CA LEU A 63 -0.55 3.80 -5.21
C LEU A 63 0.32 3.66 -6.45
N VAL A 64 1.61 3.95 -6.28
CA VAL A 64 2.66 3.66 -7.26
C VAL A 64 3.64 2.65 -6.67
N LEU A 65 3.98 1.63 -7.45
CA LEU A 65 5.00 0.65 -7.13
C LEU A 65 6.28 0.95 -7.91
N VAL A 66 7.42 0.87 -7.23
CA VAL A 66 8.75 1.06 -7.81
C VAL A 66 9.58 -0.19 -7.57
N PHE A 67 10.15 -0.73 -8.64
CA PHE A 67 11.00 -1.92 -8.63
C PHE A 67 12.42 -1.53 -8.98
N ILE A 68 13.38 -1.83 -8.12
CA ILE A 68 14.78 -1.40 -8.23
C ILE A 68 15.67 -2.66 -8.20
N PRO A 69 16.51 -2.93 -9.21
CA PRO A 69 17.42 -4.07 -9.22
C PRO A 69 18.67 -3.82 -8.36
N SER A 70 19.29 -4.89 -7.86
CA SER A 70 20.55 -4.85 -7.10
C SER A 70 21.75 -4.34 -7.90
N ALA A 71 21.69 -4.43 -9.23
CA ALA A 71 22.79 -4.09 -10.12
C ALA A 71 23.24 -2.63 -10.00
N PHE A 72 22.41 -1.75 -9.43
CA PHE A 72 22.80 -0.39 -9.13
C PHE A 72 23.58 -0.33 -7.81
N ALA A 73 24.90 -0.12 -7.91
CA ALA A 73 25.78 0.05 -6.76
C ALA A 73 26.29 1.50 -6.60
N GLY A 74 26.56 1.90 -5.35
CA GLY A 74 27.24 3.16 -5.02
C GLY A 74 26.44 4.42 -5.38
N ALA A 75 27.14 5.48 -5.82
CA ALA A 75 26.51 6.77 -6.12
C ALA A 75 25.48 6.73 -7.27
N HIS A 76 25.59 5.75 -8.16
CA HIS A 76 24.63 5.55 -9.24
C HIS A 76 23.28 5.02 -8.74
N ALA A 77 23.31 4.18 -7.69
CA ALA A 77 22.10 3.66 -7.02
C ALA A 77 21.27 4.79 -6.41
N MET A 78 21.91 5.72 -5.71
CA MET A 78 21.23 6.86 -5.11
C MET A 78 20.56 7.76 -6.14
N GLU A 79 21.24 8.02 -7.26
CA GLU A 79 20.69 8.85 -8.32
C GLU A 79 19.52 8.18 -9.04
N ILE A 80 19.62 6.87 -9.31
CA ILE A 80 18.53 6.10 -9.92
C ILE A 80 17.33 6.01 -8.98
N GLN A 81 17.55 5.74 -7.69
CA GLN A 81 16.51 5.74 -6.69
C GLN A 81 15.80 7.10 -6.60
N ARG A 82 16.57 8.19 -6.60
CA ARG A 82 16.03 9.56 -6.63
C ARG A 82 15.20 9.82 -7.88
N GLN A 83 15.67 9.41 -9.05
CA GLN A 83 14.91 9.56 -10.30
C GLN A 83 13.62 8.71 -10.30
N ALA A 84 13.69 7.49 -9.77
CA ALA A 84 12.53 6.61 -9.64
C ALA A 84 11.48 7.19 -8.69
N GLU A 85 11.93 7.72 -7.55
CA GLU A 85 11.09 8.45 -6.60
C GLU A 85 10.46 9.67 -7.26
N GLU A 86 11.23 10.54 -7.91
CA GLU A 86 10.69 11.72 -8.61
C GLU A 86 9.62 11.36 -9.64
N LYS A 87 9.79 10.23 -10.33
CA LYS A 87 8.81 9.71 -11.29
C LYS A 87 7.58 9.15 -10.62
N ALA A 88 7.75 8.39 -9.54
CA ALA A 88 6.65 7.87 -8.76
C ALA A 88 5.81 9.02 -8.17
N LEU A 89 6.45 10.03 -7.60
CA LEU A 89 5.78 11.21 -7.05
C LEU A 89 5.11 12.06 -8.11
N ALA A 90 5.69 12.17 -9.32
CA ALA A 90 5.06 12.87 -10.43
C ALA A 90 3.81 12.15 -10.96
N LEU A 91 3.81 10.81 -10.97
CA LEU A 91 2.65 10.00 -11.35
C LEU A 91 1.57 9.99 -10.27
N LEU A 92 1.97 9.87 -9.01
CA LEU A 92 1.07 9.85 -7.86
C LEU A 92 0.47 11.24 -7.60
N ALA A 93 1.25 12.30 -7.84
CA ALA A 93 0.90 13.70 -7.56
C ALA A 93 0.29 13.89 -6.15
N PRO A 94 1.00 13.44 -5.08
CA PRO A 94 0.38 13.30 -3.77
C PRO A 94 0.01 14.66 -3.17
N ALA A 95 -1.12 14.70 -2.46
CA ALA A 95 -1.61 15.93 -1.84
C ALA A 95 -0.71 16.43 -0.69
N ASP A 96 -0.05 15.52 0.00
CA ASP A 96 0.87 15.76 1.12
C ASP A 96 2.07 14.79 1.05
N THR A 97 2.91 14.74 2.10
CA THR A 97 3.98 13.73 2.20
C THR A 97 3.40 12.31 2.04
N PRO A 98 3.85 11.55 1.02
CA PRO A 98 3.34 10.21 0.79
C PRO A 98 3.92 9.23 1.80
N LEU A 99 3.21 8.11 1.98
CA LEU A 99 3.71 6.97 2.73
C LEU A 99 4.59 6.12 1.79
N ALA A 100 5.90 6.14 2.03
CA ALA A 100 6.87 5.30 1.31
C ALA A 100 7.22 4.07 2.17
N MET A 101 7.04 2.87 1.61
CA MET A 101 7.27 1.62 2.34
C MET A 101 7.94 0.58 1.44
N GLU A 102 9.02 0.00 1.92
CA GLU A 102 9.69 -1.12 1.27
C GLU A 102 9.02 -2.45 1.64
N LEU A 103 8.70 -3.28 0.64
CA LEU A 103 7.90 -4.48 0.79
C LEU A 103 8.47 -5.49 1.81
N VAL A 104 9.79 -5.70 1.80
CA VAL A 104 10.48 -6.62 2.73
C VAL A 104 10.45 -6.05 4.16
N SER A 105 10.76 -4.77 4.32
CA SER A 105 10.76 -4.08 5.62
C SER A 105 9.37 -4.09 6.29
N MET A 106 8.28 -4.23 5.53
CA MET A 106 6.93 -4.37 6.12
C MET A 106 6.72 -5.68 6.90
N GLN A 107 7.58 -6.69 6.71
CA GLN A 107 7.45 -7.99 7.38
C GLN A 107 7.88 -7.97 8.85
N ASP A 108 8.61 -6.93 9.27
CA ASP A 108 9.12 -6.78 10.64
C ASP A 108 8.00 -6.53 11.66
N ASP A 109 6.87 -5.99 11.20
CA ASP A 109 5.72 -5.74 12.04
C ASP A 109 4.67 -6.87 11.93
N PRO A 110 4.11 -7.34 13.05
CA PRO A 110 3.07 -8.36 13.01
C PRO A 110 1.82 -7.86 12.25
N PRO A 111 1.22 -8.68 11.38
CA PRO A 111 -0.04 -8.33 10.74
C PRO A 111 -1.15 -8.21 11.79
N ALA A 112 -2.07 -7.27 11.62
CA ALA A 112 -3.36 -7.23 12.30
C ALA A 112 -4.28 -8.39 11.88
N ILE A 113 -4.17 -8.83 10.63
CA ILE A 113 -4.92 -9.96 10.08
C ILE A 113 -3.94 -11.12 9.83
N GLU A 114 -3.99 -12.11 10.71
CA GLU A 114 -3.13 -13.29 10.61
C GLU A 114 -3.38 -14.09 9.32
N GLY A 115 -2.30 -14.59 8.71
CA GLY A 115 -2.35 -15.70 7.76
C GLY A 115 -2.34 -15.35 6.26
N LYS A 116 -2.47 -14.08 5.86
CA LYS A 116 -2.56 -13.68 4.44
C LYS A 116 -1.85 -12.40 4.02
N CYS A 117 -1.32 -11.64 4.97
CA CYS A 117 -0.68 -10.34 4.70
C CYS A 117 0.85 -10.40 4.72
N ARG A 118 1.45 -11.55 5.04
CA ARG A 118 2.91 -11.71 5.01
C ARG A 118 3.37 -12.34 3.70
N LEU A 119 4.54 -11.94 3.23
CA LEU A 119 5.13 -12.46 1.98
C LEU A 119 5.30 -13.98 2.05
N ASP A 120 5.84 -14.49 3.16
CA ASP A 120 6.07 -15.92 3.41
C ASP A 120 4.80 -16.80 3.40
N GLN A 121 3.61 -16.19 3.34
CA GLN A 121 2.32 -16.89 3.31
C GLN A 121 1.73 -17.04 1.92
N TRP A 122 2.19 -16.28 0.93
CA TRP A 122 1.63 -16.30 -0.42
C TRP A 122 2.68 -16.29 -1.55
N ALA A 123 3.87 -15.76 -1.31
CA ALA A 123 4.94 -15.71 -2.29
C ALA A 123 5.51 -17.10 -2.55
N ASP A 124 5.93 -17.34 -3.80
CA ASP A 124 6.72 -18.51 -4.11
C ASP A 124 8.20 -18.33 -3.70
N GLU A 125 8.91 -19.44 -3.60
CA GLU A 125 10.31 -19.47 -3.16
C GLU A 125 11.22 -18.70 -4.12
N GLU A 126 10.90 -18.68 -5.42
CA GLU A 126 11.66 -17.94 -6.43
C GLU A 126 11.57 -16.43 -6.19
N PHE A 127 10.37 -15.91 -5.99
CA PHE A 127 10.17 -14.49 -5.68
C PHE A 127 10.79 -14.11 -4.33
N LEU A 128 10.65 -14.94 -3.30
CA LEU A 128 11.28 -14.69 -2.00
C LEU A 128 12.80 -14.63 -2.12
N THR A 129 13.42 -15.54 -2.88
CA THR A 129 14.87 -15.55 -3.11
C THR A 129 15.32 -14.26 -3.80
N LEU A 130 14.59 -13.78 -4.80
CA LEU A 130 14.88 -12.49 -5.48
C LEU A 130 14.91 -11.30 -4.50
N LEU A 131 14.03 -11.31 -3.50
CA LEU A 131 13.97 -10.25 -2.49
C LEU A 131 15.06 -10.41 -1.42
N ASP A 132 15.28 -11.64 -0.93
CA ASP A 132 16.23 -11.95 0.14
C ASP A 132 17.68 -11.72 -0.30
N ASP A 133 18.02 -12.11 -1.54
CA ASP A 133 19.32 -11.85 -2.16
C ASP A 133 19.46 -10.39 -2.61
N ARG A 134 18.42 -9.57 -2.35
CA ARG A 134 18.29 -8.16 -2.73
C ARG A 134 18.36 -7.90 -4.22
N GLU A 135 18.21 -8.92 -5.06
CA GLU A 135 18.24 -8.81 -6.51
C GLU A 135 17.16 -7.86 -7.04
N ALA A 136 16.05 -7.74 -6.32
CA ALA A 136 15.06 -6.69 -6.51
C ALA A 136 14.61 -6.09 -5.16
N THR A 137 14.45 -4.78 -5.13
CA THR A 137 13.81 -4.02 -4.04
C THR A 137 12.50 -3.43 -4.55
N ILE A 138 11.42 -3.59 -3.79
CA ILE A 138 10.10 -3.06 -4.13
C ILE A 138 9.71 -1.99 -3.12
N VAL A 139 9.45 -0.78 -3.61
CA VAL A 139 8.99 0.36 -2.78
C VAL A 139 7.59 0.77 -3.24
N ALA A 140 6.67 0.83 -2.30
CA ALA A 140 5.33 1.36 -2.50
C ALA A 140 5.25 2.82 -2.04
N TYR A 141 4.80 3.70 -2.93
CA TYR A 141 4.46 5.08 -2.63
C TYR A 141 2.94 5.23 -2.62
N PHE A 142 2.38 5.49 -1.44
CA PHE A 142 0.94 5.62 -1.24
C PHE A 142 0.58 7.07 -0.90
N ASP A 143 -0.42 7.63 -1.59
CA ASP A 143 -0.95 8.96 -1.28
C ASP A 143 -1.84 8.93 -0.04
N GLY A 144 -1.17 8.88 1.12
CA GLY A 144 -1.80 8.91 2.42
C GLY A 144 -2.60 10.19 2.66
N GLY A 145 -2.18 11.32 2.07
CA GLY A 145 -2.86 12.61 2.23
C GLY A 145 -4.25 12.59 1.60
N SER A 146 -4.35 12.22 0.33
CA SER A 146 -5.63 12.10 -0.38
C SER A 146 -6.50 11.02 0.26
N PHE A 147 -5.95 9.84 0.57
CA PHE A 147 -6.72 8.80 1.29
C PHE A 147 -7.27 9.32 2.63
N PHE A 148 -6.46 10.03 3.40
CA PHE A 148 -6.87 10.58 4.69
C PHE A 148 -8.01 11.61 4.54
N GLN A 149 -7.86 12.58 3.64
CA GLN A 149 -8.80 13.69 3.49
C GLN A 149 -10.08 13.29 2.74
N GLU A 150 -9.97 12.46 1.71
CA GLU A 150 -11.08 12.16 0.81
C GLU A 150 -11.82 10.87 1.16
N THR A 151 -11.17 9.97 1.91
CA THR A 151 -11.75 8.66 2.26
C THR A 151 -11.92 8.49 3.76
N LEU A 152 -10.82 8.48 4.52
CA LEU A 152 -10.84 8.13 5.95
C LEU A 152 -11.66 9.13 6.77
N ARG A 153 -11.34 10.42 6.65
CA ARG A 153 -11.99 11.50 7.40
C ARG A 153 -13.50 11.59 7.09
N PRO A 154 -13.96 11.63 5.83
CA PRO A 154 -15.40 11.67 5.53
C PRO A 154 -16.15 10.46 6.09
N HIS A 155 -15.54 9.27 6.06
CA HIS A 155 -16.16 8.08 6.62
C HIS A 155 -16.28 8.10 8.14
N LEU A 156 -15.34 8.73 8.84
CA LEU A 156 -15.37 8.94 10.29
C LEU A 156 -16.40 10.01 10.67
N GLU A 157 -16.34 11.17 10.04
CA GLU A 157 -17.23 12.31 10.34
C GLU A 157 -18.70 11.97 10.08
N LYS A 158 -18.99 11.26 8.98
CA LYS A 158 -20.35 10.77 8.69
C LYS A 158 -20.94 9.89 9.80
N ARG A 159 -20.08 9.26 10.60
CA ARG A 159 -20.45 8.35 11.69
C ARG A 159 -20.37 9.01 13.06
N GLY A 160 -20.25 10.34 13.11
CA GLY A 160 -20.25 11.11 14.34
C GLY A 160 -18.91 11.14 15.07
N PHE A 161 -17.82 10.77 14.39
CA PHE A 161 -16.46 10.90 14.93
C PHE A 161 -15.82 12.22 14.55
N GLU A 162 -15.20 12.85 15.55
CA GLU A 162 -14.35 14.02 15.40
C GLU A 162 -12.88 13.58 15.43
N LEU A 163 -12.09 14.07 14.46
CA LEU A 163 -10.66 13.81 14.41
C LEU A 163 -9.93 14.71 15.42
N ILE A 164 -8.99 14.13 16.15
CA ILE A 164 -8.12 14.85 17.09
C ILE A 164 -6.81 15.25 16.43
N ASP A 165 -6.27 14.37 15.57
CA ASP A 165 -4.97 14.54 14.93
C ASP A 165 -5.11 15.13 13.52
N SER A 166 -4.12 15.92 13.13
CA SER A 166 -3.84 16.26 11.73
C SER A 166 -3.30 15.06 10.95
N TYR A 167 -3.24 15.17 9.62
CA TYR A 167 -2.64 14.14 8.76
C TYR A 167 -1.19 13.83 9.17
N THR A 168 -0.36 14.86 9.34
CA THR A 168 1.05 14.70 9.72
C THR A 168 1.23 13.96 11.03
N GLU A 169 0.48 14.34 12.07
CA GLU A 169 0.52 13.65 13.37
C GLU A 169 0.05 12.20 13.26
N ALA A 170 -1.01 11.94 12.48
CA ALA A 170 -1.53 10.60 12.28
C ALA A 170 -0.59 9.70 11.46
N LEU A 171 0.17 10.29 10.53
CA LEU A 171 1.19 9.60 9.74
C LEU A 171 2.37 9.20 10.63
N GLU A 172 2.90 10.13 11.43
CA GLU A 172 4.01 9.86 12.36
C GLU A 172 3.67 8.79 13.40
N GLN A 173 2.42 8.76 13.86
CA GLN A 173 1.95 7.79 14.85
C GLN A 173 1.52 6.44 14.25
N GLY A 174 1.23 6.38 12.95
CA GLY A 174 0.67 5.20 12.29
C GLY A 174 -0.83 4.96 12.57
N PHE A 175 -1.48 5.86 13.30
CA PHE A 175 -2.92 5.82 13.59
C PHE A 175 -3.47 7.23 13.73
N VAL A 176 -4.79 7.40 13.54
CA VAL A 176 -5.49 8.66 13.84
C VAL A 176 -6.33 8.50 15.10
N ARG A 177 -6.26 9.46 16.02
CA ARG A 177 -7.12 9.52 17.20
C ARG A 177 -8.43 10.20 16.86
N VAL A 178 -9.52 9.59 17.30
CA VAL A 178 -10.88 10.08 17.06
C VAL A 178 -11.72 10.01 18.32
N ARG A 179 -12.75 10.84 18.40
CA ARG A 179 -13.71 10.86 19.49
C ARG A 179 -15.12 10.82 18.93
N HIS A 180 -15.99 9.99 19.49
CA HIS A 180 -17.40 10.00 19.11
C HIS A 180 -18.13 11.13 19.84
N SER A 181 -18.98 11.86 19.12
CA SER A 181 -19.80 12.96 19.68
C SER A 181 -20.68 12.54 20.86
N ALA A 182 -21.16 11.28 20.88
CA ALA A 182 -21.97 10.76 21.99
C ALA A 182 -21.16 10.42 23.25
N THR A 183 -19.84 10.20 23.15
CA THR A 183 -18.97 9.80 24.26
C THR A 183 -17.75 10.71 24.35
N SER A 184 -17.91 11.87 24.98
CA SER A 184 -16.90 12.94 24.96
C SER A 184 -15.59 12.60 25.70
N SER A 185 -15.57 11.55 26.53
CA SER A 185 -14.40 11.13 27.32
C SER A 185 -13.53 10.08 26.66
N THR A 186 -14.05 9.30 25.71
CA THR A 186 -13.33 8.15 25.13
C THR A 186 -12.64 8.55 23.83
N ILE A 187 -11.35 8.26 23.73
CA ILE A 187 -10.56 8.43 22.52
C ILE A 187 -10.29 7.05 21.93
N PHE A 188 -10.63 6.88 20.66
CA PHE A 188 -10.34 5.69 19.89
C PHE A 188 -9.16 5.93 18.95
N GLN A 189 -8.42 4.88 18.63
CA GLN A 189 -7.34 4.92 17.64
C GLN A 189 -7.77 4.15 16.39
N VAL A 190 -7.53 4.72 15.22
CA VAL A 190 -7.82 4.09 13.93
C VAL A 190 -6.50 3.80 13.23
N PRO A 191 -6.05 2.54 13.15
CA PRO A 191 -4.71 2.16 12.72
C PRO A 191 -4.58 2.12 11.18
N TRP A 192 -4.82 3.25 10.52
CA TRP A 192 -4.95 3.31 9.07
C TRP A 192 -3.66 2.95 8.32
N VAL A 193 -2.49 3.39 8.81
CA VAL A 193 -1.18 3.04 8.19
C VAL A 193 -0.94 1.53 8.22
N ARG A 194 -1.37 0.86 9.30
CA ARG A 194 -1.28 -0.60 9.40
C ARG A 194 -2.08 -1.29 8.31
N TRP A 195 -3.28 -0.80 7.99
CA TRP A 195 -4.09 -1.40 6.93
C TRP A 195 -3.49 -1.18 5.54
N VAL A 196 -2.90 0.00 5.28
CA VAL A 196 -2.17 0.24 4.02
C VAL A 196 -0.98 -0.72 3.93
N ARG A 197 -0.23 -0.90 5.01
CA ARG A 197 0.87 -1.87 5.06
C ARG A 197 0.39 -3.29 4.74
N GLU A 198 -0.71 -3.73 5.33
CA GLU A 198 -1.29 -5.06 5.09
C GLU A 198 -1.82 -5.24 3.67
N MET A 199 -2.42 -4.19 3.12
CA MET A 199 -2.84 -4.16 1.73
C MET A 199 -1.63 -4.39 0.82
N VAL A 200 -0.56 -3.62 1.00
CA VAL A 200 0.64 -3.71 0.15
C VAL A 200 1.38 -5.03 0.37
N SER A 201 1.69 -5.41 1.61
CA SER A 201 2.40 -6.67 1.92
C SER A 201 1.62 -7.94 1.56
N GLY A 202 0.29 -7.90 1.66
CA GLY A 202 -0.58 -8.96 1.18
C GLY A 202 -0.83 -8.94 -0.32
N GLY A 203 -0.39 -7.90 -1.03
CA GLY A 203 -0.62 -7.69 -2.46
C GLY A 203 -2.09 -7.48 -2.82
N PHE A 204 -2.85 -6.85 -1.93
CA PHE A 204 -4.28 -6.59 -2.12
C PHE A 204 -4.56 -5.22 -2.75
N ASP A 205 -5.65 -5.12 -3.50
CA ASP A 205 -6.16 -3.88 -4.08
C ASP A 205 -6.78 -2.91 -3.04
N LEU A 206 -7.18 -1.72 -3.48
CA LEU A 206 -7.77 -0.72 -2.59
C LEU A 206 -9.10 -1.18 -1.94
N VAL A 207 -9.79 -2.16 -2.52
CA VAL A 207 -11.05 -2.70 -1.97
C VAL A 207 -10.79 -3.38 -0.63
N PHE A 208 -9.65 -4.05 -0.44
CA PHE A 208 -9.23 -4.59 0.85
C PHE A 208 -9.16 -3.51 1.93
N LEU A 209 -8.54 -2.37 1.61
CA LEU A 209 -8.39 -1.25 2.55
C LEU A 209 -9.77 -0.67 2.94
N MET A 210 -10.67 -0.56 1.96
CA MET A 210 -12.05 -0.11 2.19
C MET A 210 -12.85 -1.09 3.07
N ALA A 211 -12.65 -2.39 2.89
CA ALA A 211 -13.27 -3.41 3.73
C ALA A 211 -12.75 -3.34 5.18
N CYS A 212 -11.44 -3.18 5.38
CA CYS A 212 -10.84 -2.99 6.70
C CYS A 212 -11.44 -1.77 7.41
N LEU A 213 -11.52 -0.65 6.71
CA LEU A 213 -12.13 0.58 7.21
C LEU A 213 -13.59 0.35 7.61
N ALA A 214 -14.40 -0.24 6.73
CA ALA A 214 -15.83 -0.45 6.98
C ALA A 214 -16.08 -1.32 8.22
N VAL A 215 -15.38 -2.46 8.33
CA VAL A 215 -15.51 -3.38 9.47
C VAL A 215 -15.04 -2.73 10.76
N TYR A 216 -13.93 -1.98 10.72
CA TYR A 216 -13.41 -1.32 11.91
C TYR A 216 -14.35 -0.23 12.42
N LEU A 217 -14.87 0.61 11.53
CA LEU A 217 -15.81 1.67 11.88
C LEU A 217 -17.09 1.09 12.49
N GLN A 218 -17.61 -0.02 11.98
CA GLN A 218 -18.77 -0.69 12.58
C GLN A 218 -18.50 -1.15 14.02
N LYS A 219 -17.32 -1.73 14.29
CA LYS A 219 -16.93 -2.14 15.65
C LYS A 219 -16.77 -0.93 16.57
N LEU A 220 -16.21 0.15 16.05
CA LEU A 220 -15.93 1.36 16.79
C LEU A 220 -17.23 2.11 17.15
N GLU A 221 -18.21 2.15 16.24
CA GLU A 221 -19.58 2.62 16.53
C GLU A 221 -20.24 1.79 17.64
N GLN A 222 -20.17 0.46 17.58
CA GLN A 222 -20.73 -0.41 18.62
C GLN A 222 -20.09 -0.16 19.98
N ALA A 223 -18.77 0.01 20.01
CA ALA A 223 -18.03 0.34 21.23
C ALA A 223 -18.41 1.75 21.75
N ALA A 224 -18.64 2.72 20.87
CA ALA A 224 -19.11 4.05 21.28
C ALA A 224 -20.51 3.98 21.91
N ILE A 225 -21.44 3.22 21.32
CA ILE A 225 -22.79 3.03 21.86
C ILE A 225 -22.77 2.34 23.23
N GLN A 226 -21.91 1.33 23.43
CA GLN A 226 -21.79 0.62 24.71
C GLN A 226 -21.20 1.48 25.85
N ASN A 227 -20.47 2.55 25.51
CA ASN A 227 -19.85 3.47 26.46
C ASN A 227 -20.68 4.75 26.71
N THR A 228 -21.89 4.84 26.14
CA THR A 228 -22.91 5.85 26.47
C THR A 228 -23.77 5.40 27.64
#